data_AF-A0A960ZX76-F1
#
_entry.id   AF-A0A960ZX76-F1
#
_cell.length_a   1.000
_cell.length_b   1.000
_cell.length_c   1.000
_cell.angle_alpha   90.00
_cell.angle_beta   90.00
_cell.angle_gamma   90.00
#
_symmetry.space_group_name_H-M   'P 1'
#
loop_
_entity.id
_entity.type
_entity.pdbx_description
1 polymer ?
#
loop_
_entity_poly.entity_id
_entity_poly.type
_entity_poly.pdbx_seq_one_letter_code
_entity_poly.pdbx_strand_id
1 'polypeptide(L)'
;MGEQWCLKEIVHAGKYQIGRGQWQLLLLLKREGGFFWFLKEGDALAPTEIGAEQIADAICRARLHWKERSFRTFDCGKRLTCVGKDRDDVGTPALFSEMARSYAMGTGIYADEEAGCRYKVNDASAEALQLLQELK
;
A
#
# COMPACT_ATOMS: atom_id res chain seq x y z
N MET A 1 16.13 -16.14 7.87
CA MET A 1 15.62 -15.31 8.99
C MET A 1 14.51 -14.47 8.41
N GLY A 2 13.26 -14.71 8.81
CA GLY A 2 12.15 -13.87 8.34
C GLY A 2 12.14 -12.56 9.12
N GLU A 3 12.03 -11.43 8.42
CA GLU A 3 11.83 -10.15 9.09
C GLU A 3 10.40 -10.06 9.65
N GLN A 4 10.31 -9.70 10.92
CA GLN A 4 9.05 -9.37 11.57
C GLN A 4 8.66 -7.95 11.14
N TRP A 5 7.39 -7.75 10.75
CA TRP A 5 6.89 -6.47 10.25
C TRP A 5 5.75 -5.94 11.14
N CYS A 6 5.61 -4.62 11.19
CA CYS A 6 4.44 -3.97 11.76
C CYS A 6 3.56 -3.40 10.64
N LEU A 7 2.23 -3.50 10.80
CA LEU A 7 1.26 -2.93 9.84
C LEU A 7 1.52 -1.43 9.57
N LYS A 8 2.06 -0.70 10.56
CA LYS A 8 2.40 0.72 10.45
C LYS A 8 3.54 1.01 9.47
N GLU A 9 4.39 0.03 9.19
CA GLU A 9 5.54 0.17 8.28
C GLU A 9 5.15 -0.11 6.83
N ILE A 10 4.02 -0.78 6.60
CA ILE A 10 3.51 -1.10 5.27
C ILE A 10 2.90 0.17 4.68
N VAL A 11 3.51 0.63 3.60
CA VAL A 11 3.09 1.81 2.84
C VAL A 11 2.10 1.41 1.77
N HIS A 12 2.42 0.39 0.99
CA HIS A 12 1.58 -0.09 -0.09
C HIS A 12 1.73 -1.60 -0.30
N ALA A 13 0.90 -2.19 -1.16
CA ALA A 13 0.95 -3.60 -1.45
C ALA A 13 0.70 -3.86 -2.94
N GLY A 14 1.22 -4.97 -3.42
CA GLY A 14 1.01 -5.42 -4.79
C GLY A 14 1.24 -6.91 -4.93
N LYS A 15 1.15 -7.40 -6.16
CA LYS A 15 1.40 -8.80 -6.47
C LYS A 15 1.84 -8.96 -7.91
N TYR A 16 2.61 -10.01 -8.17
CA TYR A 16 2.93 -10.46 -9.53
C TYR A 16 2.62 -11.95 -9.68
N GLN A 17 2.51 -12.40 -10.91
CA GLN A 17 2.21 -13.77 -11.27
C GLN A 17 3.49 -14.62 -11.31
N ILE A 18 3.51 -15.73 -10.56
CA ILE A 18 4.63 -16.70 -10.54
C ILE A 18 4.36 -17.94 -11.41
N GLY A 19 3.11 -18.18 -11.77
CA GLY A 19 2.68 -19.36 -12.54
C GLY A 19 1.22 -19.25 -12.96
N ARG A 20 0.65 -20.32 -13.53
CA ARG A 20 -0.77 -20.31 -13.93
C ARG A 20 -1.67 -20.15 -12.70
N GLY A 21 -2.31 -18.98 -12.58
CA GLY A 21 -3.23 -18.66 -11.48
C GLY A 21 -2.56 -18.38 -10.13
N GLN A 22 -1.24 -18.56 -10.01
CA GLN A 22 -0.52 -18.33 -8.75
C GLN A 22 0.07 -16.92 -8.70
N TRP A 23 -0.22 -16.23 -7.61
CA TRP A 23 0.21 -14.85 -7.35
C TRP A 23 1.11 -14.80 -6.14
N GLN A 24 2.19 -14.05 -6.26
CA GLN A 24 3.11 -13.74 -5.17
C GLN A 24 2.79 -12.35 -4.60
N LEU A 25 2.54 -12.29 -3.30
CA LEU A 25 2.25 -11.05 -2.59
C LEU A 25 3.54 -10.29 -2.28
N LEU A 26 3.46 -8.97 -2.45
CA LEU A 26 4.51 -8.01 -2.14
C LEU A 26 3.99 -6.90 -1.23
N LEU A 27 4.80 -6.52 -0.26
CA LEU A 27 4.55 -5.41 0.63
C LEU A 27 5.65 -4.36 0.42
N LEU A 28 5.24 -3.11 0.24
CA LEU A 28 6.15 -1.96 0.18
C LEU A 28 6.28 -1.39 1.59
N LEU A 29 7.47 -1.47 2.17
CA LEU A 29 7.73 -1.01 3.53
C LEU A 29 8.61 0.24 3.52
N LYS A 30 8.40 1.13 4.51
CA LYS A 30 9.33 2.23 4.81
C LYS A 30 10.52 1.70 5.62
N ARG A 31 11.73 2.03 5.21
CA ARG A 31 13.01 1.69 5.86
C ARG A 31 13.92 2.92 5.89
N GLU A 32 15.03 2.83 6.62
CA GLU A 32 16.08 3.84 6.51
C GLU A 32 16.56 3.93 5.05
N GLY A 33 16.57 5.14 4.50
CA GLY A 33 16.97 5.38 3.11
C GLY A 33 15.89 5.19 2.04
N GLY A 34 14.65 4.85 2.39
CA GLY A 34 13.54 4.91 1.43
C GLY A 34 12.44 3.85 1.60
N PHE A 35 11.89 3.41 0.47
CA PHE A 35 10.78 2.49 0.37
C PHE A 35 11.17 1.27 -0.46
N PHE A 36 11.05 0.08 0.13
CA PHE A 36 11.53 -1.17 -0.46
C PHE A 36 10.44 -2.23 -0.48
N TRP A 37 10.40 -3.01 -1.56
CA TRP A 37 9.48 -4.12 -1.71
C TRP A 37 10.03 -5.37 -1.02
N PHE A 38 9.15 -6.09 -0.35
CA PHE A 38 9.40 -7.36 0.30
C PHE A 38 8.41 -8.39 -0.21
N LEU A 39 8.88 -9.62 -0.41
CA LEU A 39 8.02 -10.76 -0.71
C LEU A 39 7.42 -11.28 0.58
N LYS A 40 6.09 -11.49 0.60
CA LYS A 40 5.43 -12.14 1.72
C LYS A 40 5.39 -13.66 1.49
N GLU A 41 6.13 -14.39 2.31
CA GLU A 41 6.21 -15.86 2.30
C GLU A 41 5.64 -16.39 3.61
N GLY A 42 4.33 -16.69 3.62
CA GLY A 42 3.62 -17.00 4.86
C GLY A 42 3.67 -15.79 5.81
N ASP A 43 4.19 -15.98 7.03
CA ASP A 43 4.37 -14.90 8.02
C ASP A 43 5.71 -14.17 7.92
N ALA A 44 6.62 -14.63 7.05
CA ALA A 44 7.91 -14.01 6.85
C ALA A 44 7.89 -12.98 5.71
N LEU A 45 8.74 -11.96 5.83
CA LEU A 45 9.12 -11.09 4.74
C LEU A 45 10.54 -11.40 4.25
N ALA A 46 10.68 -11.57 2.95
CA ALA A 46 11.97 -11.67 2.28
C ALA A 46 12.28 -10.34 1.55
N PRO A 47 13.43 -9.70 1.81
CA PRO A 47 13.79 -8.45 1.15
C PRO A 47 14.01 -8.64 -0.34
N THR A 48 13.67 -7.61 -1.12
CA THR A 48 14.05 -7.50 -2.53
C THR A 48 15.00 -6.32 -2.73
N GLU A 49 15.72 -6.32 -3.85
CA GLU A 49 16.57 -5.18 -4.24
C GLU A 49 15.76 -4.01 -4.84
N ILE A 50 14.44 -4.15 -4.91
CA ILE A 50 13.55 -3.18 -5.56
C ILE A 50 13.08 -2.17 -4.54
N GLY A 51 13.64 -0.96 -4.62
CA GLY A 51 13.20 0.17 -3.83
C GLY A 51 13.66 1.51 -4.42
N ALA A 52 13.22 2.58 -3.79
CA ALA A 52 13.61 3.95 -4.10
C ALA A 52 13.38 4.88 -2.89
N GLU A 53 13.95 6.08 -2.94
CA GLU A 53 13.76 7.11 -1.91
C GLU A 53 12.31 7.62 -1.84
N GLN A 54 11.57 7.55 -2.97
CA GLN A 54 10.19 8.00 -3.08
C GLN A 54 9.24 6.84 -3.40
N ILE A 55 8.02 6.90 -2.87
CA ILE A 55 6.99 5.86 -3.04
C ILE A 55 6.65 5.65 -4.53
N ALA A 56 6.45 6.75 -5.27
CA ALA A 56 6.11 6.70 -6.69
C ALA A 56 7.21 6.00 -7.51
N ASP A 57 8.48 6.30 -7.21
CA ASP A 57 9.63 5.69 -7.86
C ASP A 57 9.76 4.21 -7.50
N ALA A 58 9.51 3.82 -6.25
CA ALA A 58 9.53 2.44 -5.82
C ALA A 58 8.44 1.61 -6.53
N ILE A 59 7.24 2.16 -6.70
CA ILE A 59 6.16 1.54 -7.48
C ILE A 59 6.54 1.45 -8.97
N CYS A 60 7.13 2.50 -9.53
CA CYS A 60 7.58 2.51 -10.92
C CYS A 60 8.65 1.44 -11.17
N ARG A 61 9.66 1.35 -10.31
CA ARG A 61 10.71 0.32 -10.38
C ARG A 61 10.15 -1.09 -10.29
N ALA A 62 9.18 -1.32 -9.41
CA ALA A 62 8.49 -2.61 -9.33
C ALA A 62 7.76 -2.97 -10.63
N ARG A 63 7.03 -2.02 -11.22
CA ARG A 63 6.36 -2.22 -12.52
C ARG A 63 7.34 -2.56 -13.63
N LEU A 64 8.52 -1.94 -13.65
CA LEU A 64 9.57 -2.23 -14.62
C LEU A 64 10.20 -3.60 -14.39
N HIS A 65 10.55 -3.92 -13.15
CA HIS A 65 11.24 -5.15 -12.80
C HIS A 65 10.35 -6.41 -13.00
N TRP A 66 9.08 -6.33 -12.61
CA TRP A 66 8.12 -7.44 -12.75
C TRP A 66 7.15 -7.27 -13.93
N LYS A 67 7.54 -6.50 -14.96
CA LYS A 67 6.70 -6.19 -16.12
C LYS A 67 6.14 -7.46 -16.80
N GLU A 68 7.00 -8.43 -17.04
CA GLU A 68 6.65 -9.71 -17.69
C GLU A 68 5.83 -10.65 -16.79
N ARG A 69 5.71 -10.32 -15.50
CA ARG A 69 4.97 -11.11 -14.50
C ARG A 69 3.62 -10.49 -14.14
N SER A 70 3.08 -9.64 -14.99
CA SER A 70 1.76 -9.00 -14.78
C SER A 70 1.63 -8.33 -13.40
N PHE A 71 2.70 -7.66 -12.95
CA PHE A 71 2.69 -6.97 -11.67
C PHE A 71 1.59 -5.91 -11.61
N ARG A 72 0.87 -5.90 -10.50
CA ARG A 72 -0.13 -4.88 -10.18
C ARG A 72 -0.13 -4.54 -8.70
N THR A 73 -0.36 -3.28 -8.40
CA THR A 73 -0.67 -2.83 -7.04
C THR A 73 -2.12 -3.14 -6.70
N PHE A 74 -2.43 -3.31 -5.42
CA PHE A 74 -3.82 -3.41 -4.99
C PHE A 74 -4.51 -2.06 -5.13
N ASP A 75 -5.75 -2.08 -5.61
CA ASP A 75 -6.58 -0.88 -5.61
C ASP A 75 -7.08 -0.64 -4.18
N CYS A 76 -6.39 0.28 -3.50
CA CYS A 76 -6.68 0.67 -2.13
C CYS A 76 -7.76 1.77 -2.07
N GLY A 77 -8.37 2.11 -3.20
CA GLY A 77 -9.44 3.08 -3.31
C GLY A 77 -8.92 4.50 -3.53
N LYS A 78 -9.82 5.47 -3.27
CA LYS A 78 -9.57 6.90 -3.47
C LYS A 78 -9.52 7.63 -2.15
N ARG A 79 -8.44 8.38 -1.94
CA ARG A 79 -8.28 9.32 -0.83
C ARG A 79 -8.94 10.64 -1.18
N LEU A 80 -9.90 11.03 -0.35
CA LEU A 80 -10.70 12.25 -0.46
C LEU A 80 -10.36 13.18 0.69
N THR A 81 -10.19 14.47 0.39
CA THR A 81 -9.97 15.51 1.41
C THR A 81 -11.31 15.92 2.02
N CYS A 82 -11.56 15.58 3.28
CA CYS A 82 -12.83 15.87 3.96
C CYS A 82 -12.91 17.31 4.50
N VAL A 83 -11.77 17.89 4.88
CA VAL A 83 -11.70 19.23 5.50
C VAL A 83 -10.49 19.98 4.94
N GLY A 84 -10.75 21.14 4.34
CA GLY A 84 -9.79 22.04 3.69
C GLY A 84 -10.50 23.05 2.78
N LYS A 85 -9.81 24.10 2.31
CA LYS A 85 -10.35 25.04 1.29
C LYS A 85 -10.61 24.34 -0.05
N ASP A 86 -9.91 23.24 -0.29
CA ASP A 86 -9.94 22.42 -1.49
C ASP A 86 -10.60 21.07 -1.19
N ARG A 87 -11.93 21.07 -1.02
CA ARG A 87 -12.69 19.81 -1.07
C ARG A 87 -12.47 19.20 -2.44
N ASP A 88 -11.85 18.03 -2.46
CA ASP A 88 -11.62 17.26 -3.67
C ASP A 88 -12.67 16.15 -3.74
N ASP A 89 -13.61 16.30 -4.67
CA ASP A 89 -14.65 15.31 -4.94
C ASP A 89 -14.18 14.19 -5.87
N VAL A 90 -13.01 14.34 -6.53
CA VAL A 90 -12.45 13.36 -7.46
C VAL A 90 -11.57 12.35 -6.73
N GLY A 91 -10.76 12.85 -5.80
CA GLY A 91 -9.84 12.08 -4.97
C GLY A 91 -8.61 11.56 -5.71
N THR A 92 -7.57 11.23 -4.95
CA THR A 92 -6.32 10.65 -5.47
C THR A 92 -6.24 9.17 -5.12
N PRO A 93 -5.53 8.32 -5.90
CA PRO A 93 -5.29 6.94 -5.51
C PRO A 93 -4.71 6.86 -4.10
N ALA A 94 -5.34 6.06 -3.25
CA ALA A 94 -4.90 5.86 -1.88
C ALA A 94 -3.75 4.83 -1.82
N LEU A 95 -2.85 5.04 -0.87
CA LEU A 95 -1.89 4.03 -0.45
C LEU A 95 -2.57 3.01 0.48
N PHE A 96 -1.91 1.87 0.70
CA PHE A 96 -2.46 0.84 1.58
C PHE A 96 -2.49 1.33 3.03
N SER A 97 -1.46 2.07 3.45
CA SER A 97 -1.40 2.70 4.78
C SER A 97 -2.53 3.70 5.01
N GLU A 98 -2.93 4.44 3.97
CA GLU A 98 -4.03 5.42 4.03
C GLU A 98 -5.39 4.73 4.14
N MET A 99 -5.60 3.69 3.33
CA MET A 99 -6.76 2.82 3.45
C MET A 99 -6.83 2.19 4.84
N ALA A 100 -5.75 1.58 5.32
CA ALA A 100 -5.70 0.97 6.64
C ALA A 100 -6.03 1.97 7.77
N ARG A 101 -5.48 3.19 7.70
CA ARG A 101 -5.79 4.28 8.65
C ARG A 101 -7.27 4.66 8.60
N SER A 102 -7.82 4.88 7.41
CA SER A 102 -9.22 5.25 7.23
C SER A 102 -10.18 4.17 7.78
N TYR A 103 -9.97 2.89 7.42
CA TYR A 103 -10.81 1.77 7.84
C TYR A 103 -10.63 1.35 9.29
N ALA A 104 -9.57 1.80 9.97
CA ALA A 104 -9.41 1.62 11.41
C ALA A 104 -10.26 2.62 12.23
N MET A 105 -10.68 3.73 11.63
CA MET A 105 -11.47 4.76 12.30
C MET A 105 -12.97 4.44 12.20
N GLY A 106 -13.70 4.53 13.32
CA GLY A 106 -15.16 4.30 13.33
C GLY A 106 -15.94 5.25 12.41
N THR A 107 -15.39 6.43 12.11
CA THR A 107 -15.97 7.41 11.17
C THR A 107 -15.44 7.28 9.74
N GLY A 108 -14.39 6.47 9.52
CA GLY A 108 -13.64 6.44 8.26
C GLY A 108 -12.69 7.61 8.05
N ILE A 109 -12.69 8.63 8.92
CA ILE A 109 -11.91 9.86 8.72
C ILE A 109 -10.66 9.80 9.60
N TYR A 110 -9.48 9.95 8.99
CA TYR A 110 -8.21 10.07 9.69
C TYR A 110 -7.60 11.47 9.49
N ALA A 111 -6.84 11.94 10.48
CA ALA A 111 -6.07 13.16 10.36
C ALA A 111 -4.66 12.83 9.85
N ASP A 112 -4.17 13.65 8.93
CA ASP A 112 -2.77 13.69 8.57
C ASP A 112 -2.15 14.92 9.22
N GLU A 113 -1.33 14.68 10.24
CA GLU A 113 -0.76 15.76 11.05
C GLU A 113 0.29 16.57 10.29
N GLU A 114 0.96 15.97 9.30
CA GLU A 114 1.95 16.65 8.47
C GLU A 114 1.27 17.63 7.49
N ALA A 115 0.15 17.21 6.89
CA ALA A 115 -0.61 18.05 5.96
C ALA A 115 -1.62 18.99 6.67
N GLY A 116 -1.88 18.79 7.97
CA GLY A 116 -2.93 19.50 8.71
C GLY A 116 -4.35 19.25 8.16
N CYS A 117 -4.52 18.20 7.35
CA CYS A 117 -5.75 17.88 6.63
C CYS A 117 -6.43 16.63 7.21
N ARG A 118 -7.71 16.45 6.93
CA ARG A 118 -8.45 15.22 7.26
C ARG A 118 -8.87 14.51 5.97
N TYR A 119 -8.64 13.20 5.94
CA TYR A 119 -8.88 12.38 4.76
C TYR A 119 -9.80 11.20 5.06
N LYS A 120 -10.48 10.73 4.02
CA LYS A 120 -11.23 9.47 4.01
C LYS A 120 -10.86 8.68 2.77
N VAL A 121 -10.80 7.35 2.89
CA VAL A 121 -10.62 6.45 1.77
C VAL A 121 -11.91 5.71 1.48
N ASN A 122 -12.36 5.79 0.22
CA ASN A 122 -13.54 5.06 -0.28
C ASN A 122 -13.13 4.13 -1.43
N ASP A 123 -14.04 3.22 -1.81
CA ASP A 123 -13.92 2.37 -3.01
C ASP A 123 -12.67 1.47 -3.04
N ALA A 124 -12.21 1.03 -1.86
CA ALA A 124 -11.15 0.03 -1.80
C ALA A 124 -11.63 -1.31 -2.36
N SER A 125 -10.80 -1.96 -3.17
CA SER A 125 -11.13 -3.27 -3.74
C SER A 125 -11.28 -4.34 -2.65
N ALA A 126 -12.09 -5.36 -2.93
CA ALA A 126 -12.25 -6.51 -2.04
C ALA A 126 -10.90 -7.19 -1.75
N GLU A 127 -9.99 -7.24 -2.74
CA GLU A 127 -8.64 -7.80 -2.57
C GLU A 127 -7.81 -7.00 -1.55
N ALA A 128 -7.89 -5.66 -1.58
CA ALA A 128 -7.18 -4.81 -0.63
C ALA A 128 -7.76 -4.92 0.79
N LEU A 129 -9.08 -5.01 0.91
CA LEU A 129 -9.76 -5.20 2.20
C LEU A 129 -9.47 -6.57 2.81
N GLN A 130 -9.42 -7.62 1.98
CA GLN A 130 -9.04 -8.96 2.41
C GLN A 130 -7.59 -8.95 2.94
N LEU A 131 -6.67 -8.32 2.21
CA LEU A 131 -5.29 -8.17 2.67
C LEU A 131 -5.21 -7.42 4.00
N LEU A 132 -6.01 -6.37 4.20
CA LEU A 132 -6.06 -5.66 5.48
C LEU A 132 -6.54 -6.55 6.63
N GLN A 133 -7.47 -7.48 6.39
CA GLN A 133 -7.90 -8.44 7.40
C GLN A 133 -6.83 -9.50 7.68
N GLU A 134 -6.11 -9.96 6.65
CA GLU A 134 -5.01 -10.92 6.80
C GLU A 134 -3.78 -10.35 7.52
N LEU A 135 -3.58 -9.03 7.46
CA LEU A 135 -2.45 -8.36 8.09
C LEU A 135 -2.75 -7.76 9.47
N LYS A 136 -3.99 -7.90 9.97
CA LYS A 136 -4.41 -7.50 11.32
C LYS A 136 -4.22 -8.62 12.31
#